data_AF-A0A1X7UZP6-F1
#
_entry.id   AF-A0A1X7UZP6-F1
#
_cell.length_a   1.000
_cell.length_b   1.000
_cell.length_c   1.000
_cell.angle_alpha   90.00
_cell.angle_beta   90.00
_cell.angle_gamma   90.00
#
_symmetry.space_group_name_H-M   'P 1'
#
loop_
_entity.id
_entity.type
_entity.pdbx_description
1 polymer ?
#
loop_
_entity_poly.entity_id
_entity_poly.type
_entity_poly.pdbx_seq_one_letter_code
_entity_poly.pdbx_strand_id
1 'polypeptide(L)'
;MNTIIILSLLLKAAVSIDKIPDADDKLHIYALPVGQGDCTVIQCPKATGGPKKGIVTIIDAGSSTKKEASMRKDVIVYHPCSWQSYNIIGNKFGHPKQVHSCYSIANCKNQVPELNLCPHDDSIKLSFVASAIGGCKDNKAHNKDSLIAKITYAGISTLITGDFEASPNAIKEFLSTARSDLYSDIYKLSHHGAYNGIANQEQFLDAIKAKYVFSSSGFKYKHPRCEIFEYYKTALPNDHRITEHFYTCFNKNNKFMTENTKKAIYVTHLYRPVGFQKWVKSYYLIKFSISRIGNFKFGHVDVDFTWISDEHN
;
A
#
# COMPACT_ATOMS: atom_id res chain seq x y z
N MET A 1 -11.24 6.28 -23.62
CA MET A 1 -11.96 5.74 -22.45
C MET A 1 -11.07 5.92 -21.23
N ASN A 2 -11.52 6.66 -20.21
CA ASN A 2 -10.69 6.93 -19.03
C ASN A 2 -10.91 5.83 -17.99
N THR A 3 -10.22 4.70 -18.19
CA THR A 3 -10.26 3.56 -17.28
C THR A 3 -9.60 3.95 -15.96
N ILE A 4 -10.42 4.08 -14.92
CA ILE A 4 -9.95 4.04 -13.54
C ILE A 4 -9.76 2.55 -13.19
N ILE A 5 -8.59 2.18 -12.68
CA ILE A 5 -8.31 0.84 -12.17
C ILE A 5 -8.45 0.90 -10.65
N ILE A 6 -9.12 -0.07 -10.02
CA ILE A 6 -9.16 -0.16 -8.55
C ILE A 6 -8.94 -1.61 -8.12
N LEU A 7 -7.86 -1.87 -7.38
CA LEU A 7 -7.80 -3.04 -6.50
C LEU A 7 -8.52 -2.65 -5.20
N SER A 8 -9.77 -3.05 -5.02
CA SER A 8 -10.46 -2.89 -3.73
C SER A 8 -10.50 -4.22 -2.98
N LEU A 9 -10.16 -4.21 -1.70
CA LEU A 9 -10.60 -5.22 -0.74
C LEU A 9 -11.48 -4.55 0.35
N LEU A 10 -12.42 -3.73 -0.16
CA LEU A 10 -13.37 -2.81 0.50
C LEU A 10 -12.76 -1.42 0.93
N LEU A 11 -13.22 -0.70 1.99
CA LEU A 11 -12.77 0.68 2.46
C LEU A 11 -13.58 1.13 3.72
N LYS A 12 -13.07 1.81 4.79
CA LYS A 12 -13.88 2.30 5.97
C LYS A 12 -13.48 3.64 6.64
N ALA A 13 -13.25 4.67 5.84
CA ALA A 13 -13.52 6.05 6.28
C ALA A 13 -14.11 6.84 5.10
N ALA A 14 -14.73 7.98 5.39
CA ALA A 14 -15.01 8.97 4.37
C ALA A 14 -13.68 9.53 3.84
N VAL A 15 -13.08 8.83 2.87
CA VAL A 15 -12.07 9.39 1.98
C VAL A 15 -12.79 10.41 1.10
N SER A 16 -12.95 11.60 1.65
CA SER A 16 -13.10 12.80 0.84
C SER A 16 -11.82 12.90 0.01
N ILE A 17 -11.94 12.54 -1.27
CA ILE A 17 -10.89 12.72 -2.28
C ILE A 17 -10.54 14.22 -2.41
N ASP A 18 -11.39 15.11 -1.89
CA ASP A 18 -11.12 16.54 -1.76
C ASP A 18 -9.94 16.84 -0.81
N LYS A 19 -9.65 15.94 0.16
CA LYS A 19 -8.42 16.00 1.00
C LYS A 19 -7.15 15.60 0.24
N ILE A 20 -7.26 14.91 -0.90
CA ILE A 20 -6.12 14.67 -1.79
C ILE A 20 -5.88 15.97 -2.57
N PRO A 21 -4.65 16.51 -2.63
CA PRO A 21 -4.32 17.66 -3.46
C PRO A 21 -4.73 17.49 -4.93
N ASP A 22 -4.76 18.62 -5.65
CA ASP A 22 -4.87 18.58 -7.11
C ASP A 22 -3.59 17.96 -7.70
N ALA A 23 -3.70 17.27 -8.83
CA ALA A 23 -2.54 16.62 -9.43
C ALA A 23 -1.54 17.66 -9.96
N ASP A 24 -0.26 17.41 -9.78
CA ASP A 24 0.86 18.17 -10.36
C ASP A 24 1.56 17.32 -11.44
N ASP A 25 2.85 17.56 -11.72
CA ASP A 25 3.67 16.83 -12.69
C ASP A 25 4.27 15.51 -12.15
N LYS A 26 4.04 15.17 -10.88
CA LYS A 26 4.55 13.98 -10.19
C LYS A 26 3.53 12.84 -10.15
N LEU A 27 4.05 11.63 -9.96
CA LEU A 27 3.24 10.47 -9.55
C LEU A 27 3.15 10.46 -8.02
N HIS A 28 1.95 10.55 -7.45
CA HIS A 28 1.79 10.46 -6.00
C HIS A 28 1.23 9.10 -5.56
N ILE A 29 1.71 8.63 -4.43
CA ILE A 29 1.23 7.45 -3.71
C ILE A 29 0.85 7.89 -2.31
N TYR A 30 -0.45 7.84 -2.02
CA TYR A 30 -1.02 8.22 -0.73
C TYR A 30 -1.37 6.97 0.09
N ALA A 31 -1.03 6.96 1.37
CA ALA A 31 -1.61 6.05 2.35
C ALA A 31 -2.61 6.82 3.22
N LEU A 32 -3.86 6.36 3.26
CA LEU A 32 -4.97 7.06 3.90
C LEU A 32 -5.37 6.40 5.23
N PRO A 33 -5.64 7.17 6.30
CA PRO A 33 -6.12 6.63 7.57
C PRO A 33 -7.59 6.23 7.48
N VAL A 34 -7.89 5.07 6.90
CA VAL A 34 -9.26 4.62 6.61
C VAL A 34 -9.87 3.74 7.70
N GLY A 35 -9.52 3.99 8.96
CA GLY A 35 -9.89 3.14 10.07
C GLY A 35 -9.08 1.84 10.08
N GLN A 36 -9.75 0.69 10.09
CA GLN A 36 -9.15 -0.61 10.44
C GLN A 36 -8.65 -1.43 9.23
N GLY A 37 -8.21 -0.75 8.17
CA GLY A 37 -7.65 -1.40 6.99
C GLY A 37 -6.68 -0.49 6.26
N ASP A 38 -6.08 -1.03 5.22
CA ASP A 38 -5.30 -0.24 4.27
C ASP A 38 -6.21 0.59 3.35
N CYS A 39 -5.62 1.60 2.72
CA CYS A 39 -6.09 2.23 1.50
C CYS A 39 -4.92 3.00 0.88
N THR A 40 -4.40 2.48 -0.22
CA THR A 40 -3.38 3.14 -1.02
C THR A 40 -4.05 3.82 -2.21
N VAL A 41 -3.70 5.06 -2.50
CA VAL A 41 -4.24 5.81 -3.64
C VAL A 41 -3.09 6.29 -4.51
N ILE A 42 -3.13 5.92 -5.78
CA ILE A 42 -2.18 6.34 -6.81
C ILE A 42 -2.82 7.48 -7.61
N GLN A 43 -2.19 8.65 -7.61
CA GLN A 43 -2.60 9.80 -8.41
C GLN A 43 -1.58 10.01 -9.52
N CYS A 44 -2.02 9.83 -10.75
CA CYS A 44 -1.21 10.05 -11.94
C CYS A 44 -0.85 11.53 -12.12
N PRO A 45 0.29 11.83 -12.76
CA PRO A 45 0.61 13.17 -13.23
C PRO A 45 -0.54 13.80 -14.02
N LYS A 46 -0.68 15.12 -13.89
CA LYS A 46 -1.73 15.90 -14.51
C LYS A 46 -1.53 15.99 -16.03
N ALA A 47 -2.42 15.33 -16.75
CA ALA A 47 -2.51 15.47 -18.21
C ALA A 47 -3.10 16.83 -18.62
N THR A 48 -2.63 17.38 -19.72
CA THR A 48 -3.22 18.56 -20.38
C THR A 48 -4.69 18.31 -20.72
N GLY A 49 -5.60 19.18 -20.27
CA GLY A 49 -7.05 18.98 -20.41
C GLY A 49 -7.65 17.87 -19.53
N GLY A 50 -6.84 17.22 -18.68
CA GLY A 50 -7.29 16.20 -17.74
C GLY A 50 -8.08 16.76 -16.55
N PRO A 51 -8.71 15.89 -15.75
CA PRO A 51 -9.42 16.28 -14.53
C PRO A 51 -8.46 16.92 -13.51
N LYS A 52 -8.96 17.89 -12.74
CA LYS A 52 -8.19 18.66 -11.73
C LYS A 52 -7.47 17.77 -10.69
N LYS A 53 -8.08 16.64 -10.29
CA LYS A 53 -7.49 15.64 -9.38
C LYS A 53 -6.60 14.59 -10.06
N GLY A 54 -6.33 14.72 -11.37
CA GLY A 54 -5.65 13.69 -12.15
C GLY A 54 -6.48 12.42 -12.34
N ILE A 55 -5.89 11.40 -12.97
CA ILE A 55 -6.43 10.04 -12.95
C ILE A 55 -5.99 9.39 -11.63
N VAL A 56 -6.94 8.73 -10.96
CA VAL A 56 -6.73 8.14 -9.64
C VAL A 56 -7.03 6.64 -9.70
N THR A 57 -6.11 5.82 -9.22
CA THR A 57 -6.26 4.38 -9.01
C THR A 57 -6.21 4.08 -7.52
N ILE A 58 -7.14 3.28 -7.01
CA ILE A 58 -7.16 2.86 -5.60
C ILE A 58 -6.62 1.43 -5.51
N ILE A 59 -5.77 1.14 -4.53
CA ILE A 59 -5.18 -0.18 -4.30
C ILE A 59 -5.31 -0.52 -2.82
N ASP A 60 -5.77 -1.74 -2.53
CA ASP A 60 -5.78 -2.32 -1.19
C ASP A 60 -6.52 -1.46 -0.15
N ALA A 61 -7.74 -1.07 -0.48
CA ALA A 61 -8.67 -0.43 0.47
C ALA A 61 -9.39 -1.48 1.35
N GLY A 62 -9.73 -1.23 2.64
CA GLY A 62 -10.28 -2.22 3.62
C GLY A 62 -11.56 -1.86 4.46
N SER A 63 -12.43 -2.84 4.82
CA SER A 63 -13.93 -2.86 4.71
C SER A 63 -14.99 -1.99 5.45
N SER A 64 -16.00 -1.46 4.69
CA SER A 64 -17.21 -0.74 5.19
C SER A 64 -18.53 -1.49 5.04
N THR A 65 -19.38 -1.27 6.05
CA THR A 65 -20.79 -1.66 6.20
C THR A 65 -21.77 -0.49 5.97
N LYS A 66 -21.27 0.69 5.57
CA LYS A 66 -22.01 1.91 5.24
C LYS A 66 -21.73 2.31 3.78
N LYS A 67 -22.76 2.69 3.03
CA LYS A 67 -22.67 3.20 1.65
C LYS A 67 -22.25 4.68 1.65
N GLU A 68 -20.97 4.95 1.86
CA GLU A 68 -20.40 6.30 1.77
C GLU A 68 -19.37 6.32 0.64
N ALA A 69 -19.53 7.27 -0.31
CA ALA A 69 -18.96 7.32 -1.66
C ALA A 69 -19.40 6.17 -2.61
N SER A 70 -20.20 6.51 -3.63
CA SER A 70 -20.52 5.63 -4.77
C SER A 70 -19.77 6.08 -6.02
N MET A 71 -18.87 5.25 -6.55
CA MET A 71 -18.26 5.51 -7.86
C MET A 71 -19.19 5.07 -8.98
N ARG A 72 -19.58 5.99 -9.88
CA ARG A 72 -20.53 5.72 -10.98
C ARG A 72 -19.83 5.59 -12.34
N LYS A 73 -18.69 4.89 -12.38
CA LYS A 73 -17.89 4.64 -13.59
C LYS A 73 -17.43 3.19 -13.58
N ASP A 74 -17.39 2.58 -14.76
CA ASP A 74 -16.87 1.23 -14.93
C ASP A 74 -15.38 1.17 -14.58
N VAL A 75 -15.03 0.20 -13.74
CA VAL A 75 -13.70 0.01 -13.17
C VAL A 75 -13.34 -1.46 -13.23
N ILE A 76 -12.16 -1.79 -13.75
CA ILE A 76 -11.61 -3.15 -13.67
C ILE A 76 -11.04 -3.35 -12.27
N VAL A 77 -11.52 -4.40 -11.59
CA VAL A 77 -11.06 -4.78 -10.25
C VAL A 77 -10.28 -6.08 -10.32
N TYR A 78 -8.98 -5.99 -10.12
CA TYR A 78 -8.10 -7.16 -10.06
C TYR A 78 -8.18 -7.85 -8.70
N HIS A 79 -8.31 -9.18 -8.71
CA HIS A 79 -8.44 -9.97 -7.49
C HIS A 79 -7.76 -11.35 -7.65
N PRO A 80 -7.25 -11.96 -6.56
CA PRO A 80 -6.58 -13.27 -6.65
C PRO A 80 -7.56 -14.45 -6.79
N CYS A 81 -8.69 -14.39 -6.07
CA CYS A 81 -9.72 -15.43 -6.00
C CYS A 81 -11.06 -14.87 -6.47
N SER A 82 -11.99 -15.69 -6.93
CA SER A 82 -13.29 -15.24 -7.46
C SER A 82 -13.99 -14.26 -6.51
N TRP A 83 -14.25 -13.04 -6.99
CA TRP A 83 -14.82 -11.96 -6.19
C TRP A 83 -15.84 -11.15 -7.01
N GLN A 84 -17.06 -10.99 -6.49
CA GLN A 84 -18.18 -10.38 -7.23
C GLN A 84 -18.97 -9.34 -6.41
N SER A 85 -18.50 -8.97 -5.21
CA SER A 85 -19.20 -8.04 -4.30
C SER A 85 -18.36 -6.82 -3.95
N TYR A 86 -18.81 -5.63 -4.37
CA TYR A 86 -18.09 -4.36 -4.24
C TYR A 86 -18.95 -3.31 -3.54
N ASN A 87 -18.74 -3.08 -2.24
CA ASN A 87 -19.58 -2.17 -1.45
C ASN A 87 -19.47 -0.67 -1.85
N ILE A 88 -18.37 -0.26 -2.50
CA ILE A 88 -18.05 1.16 -2.79
C ILE A 88 -18.32 1.51 -4.25
N ILE A 89 -17.72 0.72 -5.15
CA ILE A 89 -17.92 0.84 -6.59
C ILE A 89 -19.35 0.41 -6.94
N GLY A 90 -19.91 -0.55 -6.20
CA GLY A 90 -21.18 -1.19 -6.51
C GLY A 90 -21.01 -2.25 -7.59
N ASN A 91 -21.68 -3.40 -7.42
CA ASN A 91 -21.55 -4.56 -8.32
C ASN A 91 -21.90 -4.25 -9.79
N LYS A 92 -22.61 -3.15 -10.07
CA LYS A 92 -22.91 -2.68 -11.42
C LYS A 92 -21.68 -2.12 -12.16
N PHE A 93 -20.75 -1.50 -11.43
CA PHE A 93 -19.64 -0.73 -12.01
C PHE A 93 -18.27 -1.39 -11.78
N GLY A 94 -18.18 -2.36 -10.86
CA GLY A 94 -16.96 -3.13 -10.61
C GLY A 94 -16.91 -4.37 -11.48
N HIS A 95 -15.98 -4.39 -12.44
CA HIS A 95 -15.79 -5.48 -13.40
C HIS A 95 -14.64 -6.38 -12.91
N PRO A 96 -14.93 -7.59 -12.38
CA PRO A 96 -13.91 -8.49 -11.85
C PRO A 96 -12.93 -8.95 -12.94
N LYS A 97 -11.64 -8.97 -12.61
CA LYS A 97 -10.60 -9.64 -13.40
C LYS A 97 -9.69 -10.46 -12.49
N GLN A 98 -9.84 -11.78 -12.53
CA GLN A 98 -9.03 -12.66 -11.73
C GLN A 98 -7.57 -12.68 -12.21
N VAL A 99 -6.65 -12.72 -11.26
CA VAL A 99 -5.24 -13.12 -11.45
C VAL A 99 -5.08 -14.45 -10.74
N HIS A 100 -5.10 -15.57 -11.47
CA HIS A 100 -4.91 -16.90 -10.89
C HIS A 100 -3.47 -17.09 -10.39
N SER A 101 -3.22 -18.19 -9.68
CA SER A 101 -1.94 -18.48 -9.01
C SER A 101 -0.72 -18.22 -9.90
N CYS A 102 0.16 -17.33 -9.44
CA CYS A 102 1.42 -16.99 -10.09
C CYS A 102 2.45 -16.57 -9.04
N TYR A 103 3.72 -16.88 -9.30
CA TYR A 103 4.82 -16.82 -8.31
C TYR A 103 6.03 -16.03 -8.81
N SER A 104 5.85 -15.20 -9.85
CA SER A 104 6.82 -14.24 -10.39
C SER A 104 6.11 -13.29 -11.35
N ILE A 105 6.70 -12.12 -11.63
CA ILE A 105 6.23 -11.19 -12.67
C ILE A 105 6.14 -11.91 -14.02
N ALA A 106 7.13 -12.75 -14.36
CA ALA A 106 7.12 -13.51 -15.61
C ALA A 106 5.91 -14.47 -15.69
N ASN A 107 5.55 -15.14 -14.59
CA ASN A 107 4.38 -16.03 -14.56
C ASN A 107 3.06 -15.25 -14.59
N CYS A 108 2.94 -14.16 -13.83
CA CYS A 108 1.71 -13.36 -13.80
C CYS A 108 1.47 -12.65 -15.15
N LYS A 109 2.52 -12.26 -15.88
CA LYS A 109 2.44 -11.65 -17.21
C LYS A 109 1.75 -12.51 -18.27
N ASN A 110 1.76 -13.83 -18.11
CA ASN A 110 1.04 -14.76 -18.99
C ASN A 110 -0.50 -14.65 -18.87
N GLN A 111 -1.01 -14.10 -17.76
CA GLN A 111 -2.43 -13.93 -17.50
C GLN A 111 -2.87 -12.46 -17.60
N VAL A 112 -2.04 -11.56 -17.09
CA VAL A 112 -2.26 -10.11 -17.16
C VAL A 112 -0.96 -9.44 -17.60
N PRO A 113 -0.89 -8.89 -18.82
CA PRO A 113 0.30 -8.17 -19.27
C PRO A 113 0.54 -6.94 -18.39
N GLU A 114 1.76 -6.40 -18.46
CA GLU A 114 2.10 -5.15 -17.78
C GLU A 114 1.15 -4.03 -18.19
N LEU A 115 0.56 -3.35 -17.20
CA LEU A 115 -0.50 -2.37 -17.41
C LEU A 115 0.09 -0.95 -17.36
N ASN A 116 -0.32 -0.09 -18.30
CA ASN A 116 -0.08 1.34 -18.20
C ASN A 116 -1.07 1.88 -17.15
N LEU A 117 -0.56 2.25 -15.98
CA LEU A 117 -1.39 2.68 -14.84
C LEU A 117 -1.99 4.08 -15.05
N CYS A 118 -1.31 4.89 -15.86
CA CYS A 118 -1.67 6.28 -16.13
C CYS A 118 -1.90 6.47 -17.65
N PRO A 119 -3.12 6.77 -18.12
CA PRO A 119 -3.47 6.85 -19.55
C PRO A 119 -2.71 7.88 -20.41
N HIS A 120 -1.91 8.74 -19.79
CA HIS A 120 -1.14 9.81 -20.44
C HIS A 120 0.37 9.75 -20.14
N ASP A 121 0.83 8.72 -19.42
CA ASP A 121 2.26 8.44 -19.22
C ASP A 121 2.49 6.93 -19.18
N ASP A 122 2.79 6.37 -20.35
CA ASP A 122 3.05 4.94 -20.55
C ASP A 122 4.30 4.42 -19.82
N SER A 123 5.11 5.29 -19.19
CA SER A 123 6.21 4.85 -18.32
C SER A 123 5.77 4.40 -16.93
N ILE A 124 4.54 4.75 -16.51
CA ILE A 124 4.01 4.38 -15.20
C ILE A 124 3.35 3.01 -15.33
N LYS A 125 4.08 1.98 -14.91
CA LYS A 125 3.69 0.58 -15.08
C LYS A 125 3.15 -0.01 -13.81
N LEU A 126 2.16 -0.89 -13.94
CA LEU A 126 1.69 -1.82 -12.91
C LEU A 126 1.91 -3.25 -13.39
N SER A 127 2.54 -4.06 -12.54
CA SER A 127 2.75 -5.49 -12.73
C SER A 127 2.34 -6.24 -11.46
N PHE A 128 2.01 -7.52 -11.58
CA PHE A 128 1.79 -8.40 -10.44
C PHE A 128 3.00 -9.31 -10.24
N VAL A 129 3.51 -9.37 -9.02
CA VAL A 129 4.64 -10.24 -8.63
C VAL A 129 4.15 -11.63 -8.26
N ALA A 130 3.01 -11.69 -7.58
CA ALA A 130 2.37 -12.94 -7.19
C ALA A 130 0.87 -12.76 -6.98
N SER A 131 0.15 -13.87 -7.05
CA SER A 131 -1.28 -13.95 -6.74
C SER A 131 -1.61 -15.35 -6.25
N ALA A 132 -2.63 -15.49 -5.40
CA ALA A 132 -3.27 -16.78 -5.07
C ALA A 132 -2.28 -17.90 -4.71
N ILE A 133 -1.20 -17.59 -3.98
CA ILE A 133 -0.18 -18.55 -3.52
C ILE A 133 -0.82 -19.62 -2.61
N GLY A 134 -1.88 -19.26 -1.89
CA GLY A 134 -2.65 -20.17 -1.07
C GLY A 134 -3.60 -21.10 -1.82
N GLY A 135 -3.77 -20.94 -3.14
CA GLY A 135 -4.66 -21.72 -3.99
C GLY A 135 -6.16 -21.40 -3.84
N CYS A 136 -6.55 -20.26 -3.26
CA CYS A 136 -7.95 -19.82 -3.15
C CYS A 136 -8.91 -20.86 -2.57
N LYS A 137 -8.49 -21.54 -1.49
CA LYS A 137 -9.25 -22.64 -0.86
C LYS A 137 -10.66 -22.19 -0.44
N ASP A 138 -11.58 -23.15 -0.43
CA ASP A 138 -12.98 -22.97 0.00
C ASP A 138 -13.73 -21.83 -0.75
N ASN A 139 -13.30 -21.54 -1.99
CA ASN A 139 -13.78 -20.43 -2.81
C ASN A 139 -13.65 -19.05 -2.13
N LYS A 140 -12.62 -18.86 -1.29
CA LYS A 140 -12.35 -17.61 -0.56
C LYS A 140 -10.92 -17.13 -0.81
N ALA A 141 -10.73 -15.82 -0.78
CA ALA A 141 -9.41 -15.22 -0.66
C ALA A 141 -9.00 -15.22 0.81
N HIS A 142 -7.87 -15.86 1.13
CA HIS A 142 -7.21 -15.73 2.42
C HIS A 142 -6.00 -14.79 2.31
N ASN A 143 -5.42 -14.40 3.44
CA ASN A 143 -4.20 -13.59 3.53
C ASN A 143 -3.06 -14.12 2.60
N LYS A 144 -2.79 -15.42 2.65
CA LYS A 144 -1.87 -16.16 1.75
C LYS A 144 -2.19 -16.08 0.25
N ASP A 145 -3.40 -15.69 -0.13
CA ASP A 145 -3.82 -15.55 -1.52
C ASP A 145 -3.64 -14.11 -2.04
N SER A 146 -3.22 -13.17 -1.20
CA SER A 146 -3.09 -11.74 -1.54
C SER A 146 -2.34 -11.48 -2.86
N LEU A 147 -2.87 -10.53 -3.63
CA LEU A 147 -2.33 -10.08 -4.90
C LEU A 147 -1.20 -9.08 -4.65
N ILE A 148 0.05 -9.48 -4.91
CA ILE A 148 1.22 -8.63 -4.73
C ILE A 148 1.43 -7.79 -5.99
N ALA A 149 1.21 -6.49 -5.88
CA ALA A 149 1.34 -5.52 -6.95
C ALA A 149 2.65 -4.73 -6.86
N LYS A 150 3.28 -4.48 -8.01
CA LYS A 150 4.46 -3.64 -8.15
C LYS A 150 4.23 -2.54 -9.18
N ILE A 151 4.38 -1.30 -8.73
CA ILE A 151 4.33 -0.09 -9.57
C ILE A 151 5.76 0.35 -9.86
N THR A 152 6.05 0.73 -11.10
CA THR A 152 7.34 1.35 -11.47
C THR A 152 7.15 2.65 -12.22
N TYR A 153 7.98 3.64 -11.89
CA TYR A 153 8.04 4.94 -12.56
C TYR A 153 9.40 5.59 -12.30
N ALA A 154 10.01 6.19 -13.33
CA ALA A 154 11.28 6.92 -13.20
C ALA A 154 12.41 6.09 -12.51
N GLY A 155 12.44 4.76 -12.70
CA GLY A 155 13.39 3.89 -12.01
C GLY A 155 13.13 3.67 -10.52
N ILE A 156 12.11 4.31 -9.94
CA ILE A 156 11.59 4.05 -8.59
C ILE A 156 10.51 2.97 -8.67
N SER A 157 10.44 2.14 -7.63
CA SER A 157 9.55 0.99 -7.56
C SER A 157 8.80 0.94 -6.21
N THR A 158 7.50 0.63 -6.26
CA THR A 158 6.62 0.52 -5.08
C THR A 158 5.98 -0.84 -5.03
N LEU A 159 6.13 -1.55 -3.91
CA LEU A 159 5.49 -2.85 -3.66
C LEU A 159 4.30 -2.70 -2.70
N ILE A 160 3.18 -3.30 -3.08
CA ILE A 160 1.95 -3.36 -2.29
C ILE A 160 1.55 -4.83 -2.21
N THR A 161 1.66 -5.44 -1.01
CA THR A 161 1.48 -6.89 -0.83
C THR A 161 0.09 -7.32 -0.35
N GLY A 162 -0.82 -6.39 -0.10
CA GLY A 162 -2.07 -6.70 0.60
C GLY A 162 -1.80 -7.23 2.02
N ASP A 163 -2.61 -8.22 2.41
CA ASP A 163 -2.46 -8.96 3.66
C ASP A 163 -1.65 -10.26 3.45
N PHE A 164 -0.61 -10.24 2.61
CA PHE A 164 0.17 -11.44 2.30
C PHE A 164 0.87 -12.05 3.53
N GLU A 165 0.54 -13.31 3.82
CA GLU A 165 1.14 -14.14 4.87
C GLU A 165 1.35 -15.55 4.36
N ALA A 166 2.50 -16.16 4.66
CA ALA A 166 2.75 -17.56 4.31
C ALA A 166 3.68 -18.22 5.34
N SER A 167 3.70 -19.57 5.39
CA SER A 167 4.62 -20.28 6.29
C SER A 167 6.08 -20.05 5.88
N PRO A 168 7.07 -20.25 6.78
CA PRO A 168 8.48 -20.10 6.43
C PRO A 168 8.94 -20.95 5.23
N ASN A 169 8.38 -22.16 5.07
CA ASN A 169 8.64 -23.03 3.92
C ASN A 169 8.04 -22.44 2.63
N ALA A 170 6.79 -21.95 2.67
CA ALA A 170 6.14 -21.35 1.52
C ALA A 170 6.79 -20.01 1.10
N ILE A 171 7.28 -19.20 2.06
CA ILE A 171 8.10 -18.03 1.75
C ILE A 171 9.43 -18.45 1.11
N LYS A 172 10.12 -19.49 1.62
CA LYS A 172 11.36 -19.99 1.02
C LYS A 172 11.16 -20.44 -0.44
N GLU A 173 10.08 -21.17 -0.71
CA GLU A 173 9.69 -21.60 -2.06
C GLU A 173 9.37 -20.39 -2.95
N PHE A 174 8.50 -19.48 -2.51
CA PHE A 174 8.16 -18.26 -3.22
C PHE A 174 9.37 -17.37 -3.53
N LEU A 175 10.31 -17.24 -2.58
CA LEU A 175 11.55 -16.49 -2.78
C LEU A 175 12.53 -17.18 -3.72
N SER A 176 12.38 -18.48 -4.03
CA SER A 176 13.21 -19.14 -5.05
C SER A 176 12.87 -18.66 -6.46
N THR A 177 11.65 -18.17 -6.70
CA THR A 177 11.19 -17.65 -8.00
C THR A 177 11.05 -16.13 -8.04
N ALA A 178 10.57 -15.50 -6.96
CA ALA A 178 10.17 -14.08 -6.96
C ALA A 178 11.18 -13.10 -6.34
N ARG A 179 12.31 -13.57 -5.78
CA ARG A 179 13.22 -12.70 -5.00
C ARG A 179 13.72 -11.47 -5.76
N SER A 180 14.00 -11.57 -7.06
CA SER A 180 14.39 -10.43 -7.90
C SER A 180 13.24 -9.44 -8.12
N ASP A 181 12.01 -9.97 -8.22
CA ASP A 181 10.82 -9.21 -8.56
C ASP A 181 10.33 -8.38 -7.36
N LEU A 182 10.61 -8.81 -6.14
CA LEU A 182 10.24 -8.11 -4.90
C LEU A 182 11.03 -6.82 -4.66
N TYR A 183 12.27 -6.70 -5.17
CA TYR A 183 13.13 -5.52 -4.94
C TYR A 183 12.39 -4.22 -5.24
N SER A 184 12.13 -3.40 -4.21
CA SER A 184 11.33 -2.18 -4.35
C SER A 184 11.77 -1.07 -3.40
N ASP A 185 11.84 0.16 -3.88
CA ASP A 185 12.24 1.33 -3.09
C ASP A 185 11.23 1.69 -1.98
N ILE A 186 9.94 1.59 -2.30
CA ILE A 186 8.83 1.90 -1.40
C ILE A 186 8.06 0.61 -1.11
N TYR A 187 7.76 0.32 0.16
CA TYR A 187 7.05 -0.89 0.56
C TYR A 187 5.89 -0.59 1.52
N LYS A 188 4.66 -0.98 1.14
CA LYS A 188 3.55 -1.08 2.09
C LYS A 188 3.66 -2.40 2.84
N LEU A 189 3.87 -2.35 4.15
CA LEU A 189 3.97 -3.54 5.00
C LEU A 189 2.78 -4.48 4.79
N SER A 190 3.09 -5.77 4.73
CA SER A 190 2.07 -6.80 4.60
C SER A 190 1.20 -6.89 5.84
N HIS A 191 -0.10 -7.14 5.65
CA HIS A 191 -1.07 -7.31 6.75
C HIS A 191 -0.97 -6.19 7.80
N HIS A 192 -0.98 -4.95 7.31
CA HIS A 192 -0.87 -3.71 8.09
C HIS A 192 0.40 -3.59 8.97
N GLY A 193 1.41 -4.45 8.77
CA GLY A 193 2.59 -4.57 9.64
C GLY A 193 2.46 -5.61 10.75
N ALA A 194 1.69 -6.67 10.54
CA ALA A 194 1.69 -7.84 11.41
C ALA A 194 3.08 -8.52 11.45
N TYR A 195 3.42 -9.10 12.61
CA TYR A 195 4.62 -9.94 12.79
C TYR A 195 4.24 -11.10 13.72
N ASN A 196 3.85 -12.20 13.11
CA ASN A 196 3.24 -13.37 13.76
C ASN A 196 3.93 -14.69 13.33
N GLY A 197 5.14 -14.60 12.76
CA GLY A 197 5.89 -15.73 12.19
C GLY A 197 5.49 -16.11 10.76
N ILE A 198 4.40 -15.55 10.21
CA ILE A 198 3.95 -15.80 8.82
C ILE A 198 3.81 -14.52 7.98
N ALA A 199 3.54 -13.36 8.59
CA ALA A 199 3.65 -12.03 8.00
C ALA A 199 5.07 -11.46 8.15
N ASN A 200 5.52 -10.68 7.16
CA ASN A 200 6.72 -9.83 7.22
C ASN A 200 8.00 -10.53 7.78
N GLN A 201 8.21 -11.80 7.44
CA GLN A 201 9.40 -12.55 7.86
C GLN A 201 10.67 -11.88 7.31
N GLU A 202 11.77 -11.88 8.08
CA GLU A 202 13.04 -11.23 7.71
C GLU A 202 13.51 -11.59 6.29
N GLN A 203 13.53 -12.88 5.93
CA GLN A 203 13.89 -13.35 4.58
C GLN A 203 13.08 -12.73 3.43
N PHE A 204 11.84 -12.31 3.70
CA PHE A 204 10.96 -11.60 2.75
C PHE A 204 11.27 -10.10 2.73
N LEU A 205 11.48 -9.48 3.89
CA LEU A 205 11.90 -8.07 3.99
C LEU A 205 13.27 -7.83 3.32
N ASP A 206 14.21 -8.76 3.49
CA ASP A 206 15.54 -8.81 2.86
C ASP A 206 15.49 -8.94 1.32
N ALA A 207 14.40 -9.51 0.78
CA ALA A 207 14.18 -9.60 -0.66
C ALA A 207 13.67 -8.28 -1.25
N ILE A 208 12.89 -7.52 -0.47
CA ILE A 208 12.31 -6.24 -0.88
C ILE A 208 13.37 -5.13 -0.86
N LYS A 209 14.23 -5.09 0.18
CA LYS A 209 15.29 -4.05 0.36
C LYS A 209 14.77 -2.61 0.24
N ALA A 210 13.66 -2.34 0.92
CA ALA A 210 13.00 -1.04 0.93
C ALA A 210 13.91 0.10 1.42
N LYS A 211 13.72 1.28 0.83
CA LYS A 211 14.27 2.57 1.31
C LYS A 211 13.22 3.35 2.10
N TYR A 212 11.94 3.16 1.78
CA TYR A 212 10.78 3.76 2.43
C TYR A 212 9.75 2.68 2.76
N VAL A 213 9.17 2.73 3.95
CA VAL A 213 8.22 1.73 4.45
C VAL A 213 7.00 2.42 5.05
N PHE A 214 5.81 1.86 4.85
CA PHE A 214 4.60 2.39 5.49
C PHE A 214 3.54 1.34 5.78
N SER A 215 2.58 1.65 6.67
CA SER A 215 1.31 0.90 6.77
C SER A 215 0.11 1.77 7.16
N SER A 216 -1.09 1.26 6.85
CA SER A 216 -2.34 1.72 7.46
C SER A 216 -3.07 0.56 8.14
N SER A 217 -3.33 0.70 9.44
CA SER A 217 -3.74 -0.40 10.32
C SER A 217 -4.94 -0.09 11.21
N GLY A 218 -5.16 1.18 11.54
CA GLY A 218 -6.05 1.57 12.63
C GLY A 218 -5.58 1.09 14.00
N PHE A 219 -6.40 1.36 15.02
CA PHE A 219 -6.06 1.04 16.41
C PHE A 219 -6.63 -0.30 16.93
N LYS A 220 -7.46 -1.02 16.16
CA LYS A 220 -8.16 -2.24 16.62
C LYS A 220 -7.22 -3.44 16.69
N TYR A 221 -6.51 -3.71 15.59
CA TYR A 221 -5.71 -4.93 15.42
C TYR A 221 -4.31 -4.87 16.06
N LYS A 222 -3.92 -3.71 16.59
CA LYS A 222 -2.63 -3.51 17.27
C LYS A 222 -1.46 -3.82 16.32
N HIS A 223 -1.52 -3.21 15.15
CA HIS A 223 -0.48 -3.21 14.11
C HIS A 223 -0.07 -1.76 13.78
N PRO A 224 1.18 -1.51 13.34
CA PRO A 224 2.25 -2.49 13.12
C PRO A 224 2.83 -3.04 14.44
N ARG A 225 3.51 -4.18 14.36
CA ARG A 225 4.24 -4.80 15.48
C ARG A 225 5.61 -4.14 15.68
N CYS A 226 6.09 -4.05 16.92
CA CYS A 226 7.35 -3.36 17.22
C CYS A 226 8.58 -4.10 16.66
N GLU A 227 8.46 -5.40 16.46
CA GLU A 227 9.44 -6.25 15.78
C GLU A 227 9.77 -5.73 14.36
N ILE A 228 8.78 -5.16 13.65
CA ILE A 228 8.99 -4.49 12.34
C ILE A 228 9.87 -3.24 12.49
N PHE A 229 9.65 -2.46 13.56
CA PHE A 229 10.40 -1.24 13.81
C PHE A 229 11.85 -1.54 14.16
N GLU A 230 12.09 -2.52 15.02
CA GLU A 230 13.44 -2.95 15.38
C GLU A 230 14.23 -3.49 14.18
N TYR A 231 13.60 -4.25 13.28
CA TYR A 231 14.21 -4.64 12.00
C TYR A 231 14.59 -3.40 11.16
N TYR A 232 13.67 -2.45 10.97
CA TYR A 232 13.93 -1.29 10.11
C TYR A 232 14.80 -0.18 10.73
N LYS A 233 15.05 -0.19 12.04
CA LYS A 233 16.07 0.66 12.70
C LYS A 233 17.47 0.40 12.16
N THR A 234 17.78 -0.83 11.73
CA THR A 234 19.06 -1.17 11.09
C THR A 234 18.94 -1.31 9.57
N ALA A 235 17.85 -1.90 9.06
CA ALA A 235 17.71 -2.20 7.64
C ALA A 235 17.44 -0.98 6.74
N LEU A 236 16.76 0.08 7.23
CA LEU A 236 16.58 1.28 6.42
C LEU A 236 17.86 2.14 6.37
N PRO A 237 18.24 2.66 5.19
CA PRO A 237 19.37 3.56 5.07
C PRO A 237 19.17 4.84 5.89
N ASN A 238 20.27 5.46 6.32
CA ASN A 238 20.22 6.80 6.89
C ASN A 238 20.08 7.81 5.74
N ASP A 239 19.06 8.64 5.79
CA ASP A 239 18.81 9.69 4.81
C ASP A 239 18.56 11.01 5.56
N HIS A 240 19.41 12.00 5.31
CA HIS A 240 19.39 13.31 5.98
C HIS A 240 18.17 14.16 5.60
N ARG A 241 17.44 13.77 4.55
CA ARG A 241 16.22 14.42 4.09
C ARG A 241 14.99 14.01 4.91
N ILE A 242 15.09 12.91 5.67
CA ILE A 242 14.00 12.43 6.52
C ILE A 242 13.94 13.27 7.78
N THR A 243 12.90 14.09 7.88
CA THR A 243 12.61 14.85 9.10
C THR A 243 12.24 13.90 10.24
N GLU A 244 12.55 14.33 11.46
CA GLU A 244 12.25 13.57 12.66
C GLU A 244 10.74 13.54 12.91
N HIS A 245 10.19 12.34 13.13
CA HIS A 245 8.76 12.13 13.31
C HIS A 245 8.45 10.96 14.26
N PHE A 246 7.25 10.97 14.83
CA PHE A 246 6.77 9.87 15.66
C PHE A 246 6.39 8.65 14.84
N TYR A 247 6.76 7.48 15.36
CA TYR A 247 6.31 6.17 14.88
C TYR A 247 5.66 5.40 16.03
N THR A 248 4.51 4.77 15.79
CA THR A 248 3.81 3.92 16.77
C THR A 248 3.82 2.46 16.33
N CYS A 249 4.12 1.59 17.28
CA CYS A 249 3.98 0.14 17.13
C CYS A 249 3.32 -0.48 18.36
N PHE A 250 3.00 -1.77 18.30
CA PHE A 250 2.48 -2.53 19.42
C PHE A 250 3.35 -3.75 19.71
N ASN A 251 3.76 -3.90 20.96
CA ASN A 251 4.57 -5.06 21.38
C ASN A 251 3.71 -6.34 21.49
N LYS A 252 4.36 -7.47 21.82
CA LYS A 252 3.72 -8.77 22.06
C LYS A 252 2.56 -8.76 23.08
N ASN A 253 2.55 -7.80 24.02
CA ASN A 253 1.49 -7.63 25.02
C ASN A 253 0.37 -6.69 24.54
N ASN A 254 0.33 -6.33 23.25
CA ASN A 254 -0.59 -5.36 22.65
C ASN A 254 -0.53 -3.94 23.24
N LYS A 255 0.50 -3.62 24.03
CA LYS A 255 0.75 -2.26 24.53
C LYS A 255 1.44 -1.47 23.42
N PHE A 256 0.95 -0.25 23.18
CA PHE A 256 1.60 0.63 22.21
C PHE A 256 2.94 1.15 22.75
N MET A 257 3.86 1.40 21.82
CA MET A 257 5.09 2.15 22.03
C MET A 257 5.13 3.23 20.95
N THR A 258 5.54 4.44 21.33
CA THR A 258 5.77 5.53 20.39
C THR A 258 7.19 6.01 20.57
N GLU A 259 7.99 5.94 19.52
CA GLU A 259 9.37 6.44 19.47
C GLU A 259 9.47 7.55 18.42
N ASN A 260 10.49 8.39 18.56
CA ASN A 260 10.82 9.43 17.60
C ASN A 260 11.91 8.89 16.66
N THR A 261 11.78 9.09 15.35
CA THR A 261 12.69 8.45 14.37
C THR A 261 13.02 9.36 13.19
N LYS A 262 14.21 9.14 12.62
CA LYS A 262 14.67 9.68 11.33
C LYS A 262 14.83 8.59 10.26
N LYS A 263 14.26 7.41 10.50
CA LYS A 263 14.14 6.34 9.50
C LYS A 263 12.87 6.57 8.69
N ALA A 264 12.92 6.25 7.40
CA ALA A 264 11.79 6.43 6.49
C ALA A 264 10.71 5.35 6.67
N ILE A 265 10.14 5.24 7.88
CA ILE A 265 9.11 4.27 8.24
C ILE A 265 7.90 4.98 8.87
N TYR A 266 6.73 4.86 8.24
CA TYR A 266 5.58 5.72 8.51
C TYR A 266 4.30 4.93 8.84
N VAL A 267 3.40 5.50 9.64
CA VAL A 267 2.08 4.93 9.97
C VAL A 267 0.98 5.96 9.84
N THR A 268 -0.15 5.59 9.24
CA THR A 268 -1.31 6.49 9.13
C THR A 268 -2.03 6.73 10.47
N HIS A 269 -1.74 5.92 11.49
CA HIS A 269 -2.35 5.97 12.81
C HIS A 269 -1.26 5.85 13.89
N LEU A 270 -1.18 6.82 14.79
CA LEU A 270 -0.20 6.80 15.89
C LEU A 270 -0.75 7.36 17.20
N TYR A 271 -0.15 6.98 18.32
CA TYR A 271 -0.39 7.63 19.61
C TYR A 271 0.61 8.77 19.77
N ARG A 272 0.13 10.01 19.64
CA ARG A 272 0.94 11.23 19.72
C ARG A 272 1.02 11.73 21.16
N PRO A 273 2.20 12.09 21.68
CA PRO A 273 2.31 12.66 23.01
C PRO A 273 1.74 14.08 23.03
N VAL A 274 0.94 14.40 24.05
CA VAL A 274 0.30 15.72 24.26
C VAL A 274 0.52 16.27 25.67
N GLY A 275 1.37 15.62 26.46
CA GLY A 275 1.73 16.02 27.82
C GLY A 275 2.32 14.85 28.60
N PHE A 276 2.68 15.07 29.87
CA PHE A 276 3.22 14.02 30.73
C PHE A 276 2.27 12.82 30.83
N GLN A 277 2.70 11.66 30.32
CA GLN A 277 1.92 10.42 30.22
C GLN A 277 0.56 10.54 29.48
N LYS A 278 0.33 11.64 28.75
CA LYS A 278 -0.90 11.87 27.99
C LYS A 278 -0.66 11.65 26.50
N TRP A 279 -1.52 10.83 25.92
CA TRP A 279 -1.46 10.43 24.51
C TRP A 279 -2.81 10.68 23.87
N VAL A 280 -2.80 11.21 22.65
CA VAL A 280 -3.98 11.27 21.79
C VAL A 280 -3.76 10.34 20.60
N LYS A 281 -4.83 9.74 20.08
CA LYS A 281 -4.78 9.06 18.79
C LYS A 281 -4.76 10.12 17.70
N SER A 282 -3.76 10.07 16.83
CA SER A 282 -3.62 10.98 15.71
C SER A 282 -3.64 10.24 14.38
N TYR A 283 -4.22 10.89 13.38
CA TYR A 283 -4.37 10.37 12.02
C TYR A 283 -3.49 11.17 11.07
N TYR A 284 -2.72 10.47 10.24
CA TYR A 284 -1.74 11.06 9.33
C TYR A 284 -1.98 10.62 7.89
N LEU A 285 -1.79 11.56 6.97
CA LEU A 285 -1.65 11.32 5.54
C LEU A 285 -0.16 11.05 5.28
N ILE A 286 0.14 9.95 4.60
CA ILE A 286 1.48 9.71 4.05
C ILE A 286 1.35 9.94 2.55
N LYS A 287 2.18 10.81 1.96
CA LYS A 287 2.25 11.02 0.50
C LYS A 287 3.69 10.88 0.03
N PHE A 288 3.96 9.88 -0.79
CA PHE A 288 5.19 9.78 -1.57
C PHE A 288 4.96 10.49 -2.91
N SER A 289 5.82 11.43 -3.27
CA SER A 289 5.77 12.14 -4.57
C SER A 289 6.98 11.74 -5.38
N ILE A 290 6.76 11.05 -6.50
CA ILE A 290 7.81 10.52 -7.37
C ILE A 290 7.93 11.42 -8.60
N SER A 291 9.12 11.97 -8.82
CA SER A 291 9.44 12.86 -9.94
C SER A 291 10.61 12.31 -10.76
N ARG A 292 10.67 12.62 -12.07
CA ARG A 292 11.86 12.35 -12.90
C ARG A 292 12.90 13.46 -12.73
N ILE A 293 14.19 13.12 -12.67
CA ILE A 293 15.27 14.11 -12.73
C ILE A 293 15.83 14.17 -14.15
N GLY A 294 15.40 15.19 -14.90
CA GLY A 294 15.86 15.46 -16.27
C GLY A 294 15.61 14.29 -17.24
N ASN A 295 16.51 14.08 -18.18
CA ASN A 295 16.45 12.99 -19.18
C ASN A 295 17.01 11.65 -18.66
N PHE A 296 17.36 11.55 -17.38
CA PHE A 296 17.99 10.34 -16.81
C PHE A 296 16.94 9.33 -16.34
N LYS A 297 17.35 8.05 -16.22
CA LYS A 297 16.51 6.96 -15.68
C LYS A 297 16.31 7.03 -14.16
N PHE A 298 16.73 8.11 -13.50
CA PHE A 298 16.70 8.25 -12.05
C PHE A 298 15.59 9.22 -11.63
N GLY A 299 14.68 8.71 -10.80
CA GLY A 299 13.65 9.47 -10.13
C GLY A 299 14.05 9.82 -8.71
N HIS A 300 13.30 10.77 -8.15
CA HIS A 300 13.44 11.19 -6.77
C HIS A 300 12.09 11.08 -6.04
N VAL A 301 12.16 10.80 -4.75
CA VAL A 301 11.00 10.57 -3.87
C VAL A 301 11.02 11.64 -2.77
N ASP A 302 10.02 12.51 -2.78
CA ASP A 302 9.67 13.36 -1.64
C ASP A 302 8.65 12.63 -0.78
N VAL A 303 8.70 12.79 0.56
CA VAL A 303 7.71 12.22 1.48
C VAL A 303 7.12 13.30 2.36
N ASP A 304 5.82 13.52 2.23
CA ASP A 304 5.06 14.37 3.16
C ASP A 304 4.35 13.47 4.18
N PHE A 305 4.65 13.66 5.46
CA PHE A 305 3.98 12.99 6.59
C PHE A 305 3.13 13.99 7.37
N THR A 306 1.88 14.14 6.94
CA THR A 306 1.02 15.27 7.31
C THR A 306 -0.02 14.86 8.34
N TRP A 307 -0.03 15.51 9.50
CA TRP A 307 -1.12 15.36 10.49
C TRP A 307 -2.45 15.85 9.89
N ILE A 308 -3.51 15.05 10.01
CA ILE A 308 -4.85 15.37 9.51
C ILE A 308 -5.76 15.83 10.66
N SER A 309 -5.77 15.07 11.75
CA SER A 309 -6.68 15.26 12.88
C SER A 309 -6.27 14.38 14.06
N ASP A 310 -6.84 14.67 15.22
CA ASP A 310 -6.80 13.80 16.40
C ASP A 310 -8.19 13.18 16.65
N GLU A 311 -8.24 12.03 17.33
CA GLU A 311 -9.50 11.49 17.87
C GLU A 311 -9.85 12.33 19.10
N HIS A 312 -10.76 13.29 18.92
CA HIS A 312 -11.38 14.00 20.05
C HIS A 312 -12.33 13.03 20.77
N ASN A 313 -12.19 12.96 22.11
CA ASN A 313 -13.10 12.20 22.99
C ASN A 313 -14.51 12.79 22.98
#